data_AF-A0A7X2MU23-F1
#
_entry.id   AF-A0A7X2MU23-F1
#
_cell.length_a   1.000
_cell.length_b   1.000
_cell.length_c   1.000
_cell.angle_alpha   90.00
_cell.angle_beta   90.00
_cell.angle_gamma   90.00
#
_symmetry.space_group_name_H-M   'P 1'
#
loop_
_entity.id
_entity.type
_entity.pdbx_description
1 polymer ?
#
loop_
_entity_poly.entity_id
_entity_poly.type
_entity_poly.pdbx_seq_one_letter_code
_entity_poly.pdbx_strand_id
1 'polypeptide(L)'
;QGLLQQEPMFSGKPQLRVHPDDLQRIEQTLGPTLDLHGWRLIADSTLHPGGCKLSAEDGDLDASVATRWQELCRLAAPGEL
;
A
#
# COMPACT_ATOMS: atom_id res chain seq x y z
N GLN A 1 -2.55 5.65 -11.30
CA GLN A 1 -2.83 6.84 -10.47
C GLN A 1 -4.05 6.51 -9.62
N GLY A 2 -4.05 6.80 -8.30
CA GLY A 2 -5.30 6.95 -7.55
C GLY A 2 -5.57 6.06 -6.33
N LEU A 3 -4.58 5.48 -5.64
CA LEU A 3 -4.86 4.77 -4.37
C LEU A 3 -5.41 5.73 -3.29
N LEU A 4 -4.88 6.95 -3.23
CA LEU A 4 -5.27 8.00 -2.30
C LEU A 4 -6.65 8.63 -2.58
N GLN A 5 -7.24 8.40 -3.76
CA GLN A 5 -8.50 9.05 -4.18
C GLN A 5 -9.74 8.20 -3.87
N GLN A 6 -9.59 6.99 -3.31
CA GLN A 6 -10.70 6.09 -2.99
C GLN A 6 -11.27 6.34 -1.58
N GLU A 7 -11.44 7.61 -1.22
CA GLU A 7 -11.70 8.11 0.14
C GLU A 7 -13.02 7.73 0.84
N PRO A 8 -14.04 7.02 0.29
CA PRO A 8 -15.10 6.50 1.17
C PRO A 8 -14.76 5.15 1.81
N MET A 9 -13.62 4.52 1.49
CA MET A 9 -13.35 3.12 1.86
C MET A 9 -12.50 2.92 3.12
N PHE A 10 -11.86 3.97 3.65
CA PHE A 10 -10.95 3.87 4.79
C PHE A 10 -11.40 4.82 5.90
N SER A 11 -12.23 4.33 6.82
CA SER A 11 -12.54 5.06 8.06
C SER A 11 -11.43 4.84 9.10
N GLY A 12 -11.23 5.84 9.98
CA GLY A 12 -10.28 5.78 11.08
C GLY A 12 -8.93 6.45 10.84
N LYS A 13 -7.87 5.87 11.43
CA LYS A 13 -6.46 6.29 11.32
C LYS A 13 -5.67 5.27 10.50
N PRO A 14 -5.80 5.27 9.17
CA PRO A 14 -5.18 4.26 8.33
C PRO A 14 -3.65 4.32 8.38
N GLN A 15 -3.02 3.18 8.15
CA GLN A 15 -1.59 2.96 8.24
C GLN A 15 -1.05 2.52 6.89
N LEU A 16 -0.22 3.38 6.28
CA LEU A 16 0.49 3.06 5.05
C LEU A 16 1.83 2.41 5.42
N ARG A 17 1.94 1.11 5.14
CA ARG A 17 3.17 0.33 5.33
C ARG A 17 3.96 0.27 4.03
N VAL A 18 5.25 0.55 4.10
CA VAL A 18 6.18 0.59 2.96
C VAL A 18 7.52 0.01 3.35
N HIS A 19 8.34 -0.38 2.37
CA HIS A 19 9.71 -0.83 2.66
C HIS A 19 10.55 0.32 3.25
N PRO A 20 11.46 0.07 4.21
CA PRO A 20 12.32 1.10 4.80
C PRO A 20 13.11 1.94 3.78
N ASP A 21 13.56 1.33 2.68
CA ASP A 21 14.31 2.05 1.62
C ASP A 21 13.45 3.11 0.90
N ASP A 22 12.13 2.93 0.89
CA ASP A 22 11.19 3.87 0.26
C ASP A 22 10.63 4.89 1.25
N LEU A 23 10.77 4.64 2.56
CA LEU A 23 10.16 5.43 3.63
C LEU A 23 10.52 6.91 3.51
N GLN A 24 11.82 7.23 3.45
CA GLN A 24 12.30 8.61 3.42
C GLN A 24 11.77 9.37 2.19
N ARG A 25 11.77 8.72 1.03
CA ARG A 25 11.29 9.33 -0.22
C ARG A 25 9.79 9.60 -0.17
N ILE A 26 9.03 8.66 0.40
CA ILE A 26 7.59 8.77 0.54
C ILE A 26 7.23 9.84 1.56
N GLU A 27 7.92 9.91 2.70
CA GLU A 27 7.73 10.94 3.71
C GLU A 27 7.97 12.34 3.14
N GLN A 28 9.05 12.53 2.36
CA GLN A 28 9.35 13.82 1.71
C GLN A 28 8.28 14.25 0.70
N THR A 29 7.66 13.29 -0.01
CA THR A 29 6.74 13.61 -1.12
C THR A 29 5.29 13.64 -0.69
N LEU A 30 4.90 12.73 0.21
CA LEU A 30 3.51 12.48 0.62
C LEU A 30 3.27 12.75 2.10
N GLY A 31 4.29 12.96 2.93
CA GLY A 31 4.14 13.24 4.37
C GLY A 31 3.10 14.30 4.70
N PRO A 32 3.13 15.49 4.07
CA PRO A 32 2.12 16.53 4.32
C PRO A 32 0.69 16.10 3.98
N THR A 33 0.52 15.28 2.93
CA THR A 33 -0.78 14.73 2.56
C THR A 33 -1.21 13.67 3.57
N LEU A 34 -0.32 12.75 3.95
CA LEU A 34 -0.62 11.73 4.95
C LEU A 34 -1.03 12.37 6.29
N ASP A 35 -0.30 13.40 6.74
CA ASP A 35 -0.63 14.14 7.96
C ASP A 35 -1.98 14.85 7.87
N LEU A 36 -2.28 15.49 6.73
CA LEU A 36 -3.57 16.17 6.49
C LEU A 36 -4.75 15.20 6.65
N HIS A 37 -4.60 13.97 6.17
CA HIS A 37 -5.64 12.93 6.25
C HIS A 37 -5.53 12.09 7.53
N GLY A 38 -4.53 12.33 8.41
CA GLY A 38 -4.33 11.59 9.66
C GLY A 38 -3.78 10.17 9.47
N TRP A 39 -3.13 9.89 8.34
CA TRP A 39 -2.55 8.60 8.01
C TRP A 39 -1.17 8.46 8.66
N ARG A 40 -0.84 7.25 9.12
CA ARG A 40 0.50 6.96 9.64
C ARG A 40 1.34 6.23 8.59
N LEU A 41 2.54 6.72 8.34
CA LEU A 41 3.53 6.02 7.53
C LEU A 41 4.38 5.09 8.42
N ILE A 42 4.50 3.82 8.03
CA ILE A 42 5.19 2.79 8.82
C ILE A 42 6.17 2.04 7.93
N ALA A 43 7.39 1.84 8.43
CA ALA A 43 8.38 0.99 7.78
C ALA A 43 8.10 -0.49 8.08
N ASP A 44 8.06 -1.32 7.03
CA ASP A 44 7.84 -2.76 7.11
C ASP A 44 8.84 -3.48 6.18
N SER A 45 9.85 -4.11 6.78
CA SER A 45 10.91 -4.83 6.05
C SER A 45 10.43 -6.15 5.43
N THR A 46 9.18 -6.58 5.68
CA THR A 46 8.61 -7.76 5.02
C THR A 46 8.06 -7.45 3.63
N LEU A 47 7.88 -6.17 3.30
CA LEU A 47 7.46 -5.71 1.99
C LEU A 47 8.64 -5.62 1.03
N HIS A 48 8.47 -5.99 -0.22
CA HIS A 48 9.47 -5.70 -1.24
C HIS A 48 9.49 -4.18 -1.56
N PRO A 49 10.66 -3.60 -1.88
CA PRO A 49 10.77 -2.23 -2.37
C PRO A 49 9.80 -1.95 -3.51
N GLY A 50 9.17 -0.77 -3.49
CA GLY A 50 8.13 -0.36 -4.44
C GLY A 50 6.75 -1.00 -4.20
N GLY A 51 6.59 -1.80 -3.14
CA GLY A 51 5.30 -2.30 -2.65
C GLY A 51 4.81 -1.51 -1.43
N CYS A 52 3.49 -1.47 -1.25
CA CYS A 52 2.88 -0.91 -0.04
C CYS A 52 1.65 -1.72 0.39
N LYS A 53 1.30 -1.62 1.67
CA LYS A 53 0.03 -2.12 2.21
C LYS A 53 -0.64 -1.01 3.01
N LEU A 54 -1.93 -0.82 2.82
CA LEU A 54 -2.72 0.11 3.60
C LEU A 54 -3.60 -0.68 4.56
N SER A 55 -3.56 -0.34 5.84
CA SER A 55 -4.37 -0.97 6.88
C SER A 55 -5.29 0.06 7.53
N ALA A 56 -6.59 -0.14 7.43
CA ALA A 56 -7.62 0.67 8.08
C ALA A 56 -8.51 -0.19 8.98
N GLU A 57 -9.41 0.43 9.75
CA GLU A 57 -10.32 -0.31 10.63
C GLU A 57 -11.30 -1.19 9.84
N ASP A 58 -11.71 -0.73 8.65
CA ASP A 58 -12.65 -1.42 7.77
C ASP A 58 -11.99 -2.40 6.77
N GLY A 59 -10.66 -2.53 6.81
CA GLY A 59 -9.95 -3.52 6.01
C GLY A 59 -8.54 -3.14 5.56
N ASP A 60 -7.91 -4.08 4.88
CA ASP A 60 -6.57 -3.94 4.31
C ASP A 60 -6.62 -3.86 2.78
N LEU A 61 -5.85 -2.94 2.20
CA LEU A 61 -5.56 -2.91 0.78
C LEU A 61 -4.09 -3.30 0.55
N ASP A 62 -3.87 -4.37 -0.20
CA ASP A 62 -2.54 -4.91 -0.47
C ASP A 62 -2.09 -4.58 -1.91
N ALA A 63 -1.21 -3.59 -2.02
CA ALA A 63 -0.55 -3.23 -3.28
C ALA A 63 0.93 -3.68 -3.29
N SER A 64 1.26 -4.73 -2.53
CA SER A 64 2.62 -5.26 -2.49
C SER A 64 3.04 -5.85 -3.85
N VAL A 65 4.35 -5.88 -4.08
CA VAL A 65 4.91 -6.49 -5.30
C VAL A 65 4.56 -7.98 -5.37
N ALA A 66 4.54 -8.68 -4.22
CA ALA A 66 4.18 -10.09 -4.13
C ALA A 66 2.75 -10.34 -4.63
N THR A 67 1.77 -9.57 -4.16
CA THR A 67 0.37 -9.69 -4.60
C THR A 67 0.22 -9.40 -6.09
N ARG A 68 0.83 -8.32 -6.59
CA ARG A 68 0.81 -7.99 -8.03
C ARG A 68 1.44 -9.10 -8.89
N TRP A 69 2.53 -9.70 -8.42
CA TRP A 69 3.17 -10.80 -9.14
C TRP A 69 2.30 -12.06 -9.17
N GLN A 70 1.65 -12.41 -8.06
CA GLN A 70 0.70 -13.53 -8.01
C GLN A 70 -0.47 -13.33 -8.98
N GLU A 71 -1.03 -12.11 -9.06
CA GLU A 71 -2.08 -11.80 -10.01
C GLU A 71 -1.60 -11.90 -11.46
N LEU A 72 -0.39 -11.44 -11.76
CA LEU A 72 0.23 -11.62 -13.08
C LEU A 72 0.41 -13.09 -13.43
N CYS A 73 0.94 -13.91 -12.51
CA CYS A 73 1.05 -15.35 -12.70
C CYS A 73 -0.32 -16.01 -12.95
N ARG A 74 -1.35 -15.63 -12.18
CA ARG A 74 -2.71 -16.12 -12.37
C ARG A 74 -3.27 -15.77 -13.75
N LEU A 75 -3.03 -14.55 -14.23
CA LEU A 75 -3.49 -14.10 -15.55
C LEU A 75 -2.69 -14.74 -16.70
N ALA A 76 -1.40 -14.97 -16.48
CA ALA A 76 -0.49 -15.57 -17.46
C ALA A 76 -0.67 -17.11 -17.59
N ALA A 77 -1.38 -17.75 -16.66
CA ALA A 77 -1.71 -19.17 -16.70
C ALA A 77 -3.18 -19.38 -17.13
N PRO A 78 -3.48 -19.46 -18.45
CA PRO A 78 -4.80 -19.90 -18.90
C PRO A 78 -4.95 -21.40 -18.62
N GLY A 79 -5.57 -21.72 -17.49
CA GLY A 79 -6.06 -23.07 -17.15
C GLY A 79 -5.04 -23.99 -16.50
N GLU A 80 -5.02 -24.01 -15.16
CA GLU A 80 -4.72 -25.23 -14.42
C GLU A 80 -5.58 -25.23 -13.15
N LEU A 81 -6.81 -25.71 -13.32
CA LEU A 81 -7.67 -26.31 -12.28
C LEU A 81 -7.85 -27.78 -12.67
#